data_AF-A0A2V5UCV3-F1
#
_entry.id   AF-A0A2V5UCV3-F1
#
_cell.length_a   1.000
_cell.length_b   1.000
_cell.length_c   1.000
_cell.angle_alpha   90.00
_cell.angle_beta   90.00
_cell.angle_gamma   90.00
#
_symmetry.space_group_name_H-M   'P 1'
#
loop_
_entity.id
_entity.type
_entity.pdbx_description
1 polymer ?
#
loop_
_entity_poly.entity_id
_entity_poly.type
_entity_poly.pdbx_seq_one_letter_code
_entity_poly.pdbx_strand_id
1 'polypeptide(L)'
;TWFGTGYRVLLLATNGIANQVAENGVGTLCRYSFPVNDSDFPNLPPPPNNPVAARTNLFWQVMNQPLNPTLSNLTNYQPVLDGVVHFRIQAFDTNGMLMVSNIYSNARIITNVVFQGSVTEEIQYAFTNSALPAYLEMQMGVLEPHMLERYKAFPDPTVASNYLARQVGAVHLFQQRIPVHAAK
;
A
#
# COMPACT_ATOMS: atom_id res chain seq x y z
N THR A 1 -14.62 -4.89 -18.72
CA THR A 1 -13.19 -4.85 -18.33
C THR A 1 -12.91 -3.61 -17.52
N TRP A 2 -12.30 -3.79 -16.36
CA TRP A 2 -11.94 -2.76 -15.39
C TRP A 2 -10.43 -2.59 -15.32
N PHE A 3 -9.97 -1.43 -14.90
CA PHE A 3 -8.56 -1.21 -14.58
C PHE A 3 -8.43 -0.84 -13.10
N GLY A 4 -7.71 -1.67 -12.36
CA GLY A 4 -7.30 -1.33 -11.00
C GLY A 4 -5.97 -0.61 -11.02
N THR A 5 -5.92 0.60 -10.47
CA THR A 5 -4.67 1.33 -10.22
C THR A 5 -4.32 1.22 -8.74
N GLY A 6 -3.05 0.97 -8.44
CA GLY A 6 -2.55 1.01 -7.08
C GLY A 6 -1.15 1.61 -7.00
N TYR A 7 -0.74 1.89 -5.77
CA TYR A 7 0.59 2.41 -5.45
C TYR A 7 1.23 1.50 -4.40
N ARG A 8 2.53 1.26 -4.52
CA ARG A 8 3.28 0.43 -3.58
C ARG A 8 4.73 0.90 -3.51
N VAL A 9 5.32 0.88 -2.32
CA VAL A 9 6.75 1.14 -2.13
C VAL A 9 7.52 -0.18 -2.34
N LEU A 10 8.43 -0.18 -3.31
CA LEU A 10 9.12 -1.37 -3.79
C LEU A 10 10.63 -1.14 -3.86
N LEU A 11 11.39 -2.23 -3.81
CA LEU A 11 12.80 -2.22 -4.20
C LEU A 11 12.90 -2.50 -5.69
N LEU A 12 13.61 -1.63 -6.40
CA LEU A 12 13.93 -1.82 -7.81
C LEU A 12 15.27 -2.57 -7.95
N ALA A 13 15.33 -3.49 -8.90
CA ALA A 13 16.59 -4.07 -9.37
C ALA A 13 17.38 -3.05 -10.20
N THR A 14 18.64 -3.37 -10.52
CA THR A 14 19.56 -2.49 -11.27
C THR A 14 19.01 -2.08 -12.65
N ASN A 15 18.12 -2.89 -13.23
CA ASN A 15 17.44 -2.59 -14.49
C ASN A 15 16.18 -1.71 -14.34
N GLY A 16 15.90 -1.20 -13.13
CA GLY A 16 14.75 -0.35 -12.83
C GLY A 16 13.42 -1.10 -12.66
N ILE A 17 13.42 -2.43 -12.74
CA ILE A 17 12.22 -3.26 -12.56
C ILE A 17 12.06 -3.59 -11.08
N ALA A 18 10.85 -3.44 -10.53
CA ALA A 18 10.58 -3.82 -9.15
C ALA A 18 10.89 -5.29 -8.91
N ASN A 19 11.41 -5.67 -7.74
CA ASN A 19 11.76 -7.06 -7.43
C ASN A 19 11.03 -7.56 -6.18
N GLN A 20 10.87 -6.71 -5.16
CA GLN A 20 10.30 -7.07 -3.86
C GLN A 20 9.73 -5.85 -3.12
N VAL A 21 9.02 -6.08 -2.01
CA VAL A 21 8.59 -5.01 -1.09
C VAL A 21 9.83 -4.32 -0.50
N ALA A 22 9.74 -3.01 -0.28
CA ALA A 22 10.82 -2.26 0.38
C ALA A 22 10.84 -2.48 1.89
N GLU A 23 11.39 -3.62 2.31
CA GLU A 23 11.47 -4.01 3.73
C GLU A 23 12.66 -3.36 4.47
N ASN A 24 13.64 -2.83 3.74
CA ASN A 24 14.86 -2.22 4.31
C ASN A 24 14.72 -0.72 4.63
N GLY A 25 13.50 -0.24 4.86
CA GLY A 25 13.22 1.13 5.35
C GLY A 25 13.35 2.25 4.31
N VAL A 26 13.77 1.96 3.08
CA VAL A 26 13.73 2.92 1.96
C VAL A 26 13.44 2.19 0.66
N GLY A 27 12.61 2.80 -0.19
CA GLY A 27 12.28 2.24 -1.49
C GLY A 27 11.82 3.28 -2.50
N THR A 28 11.26 2.78 -3.59
CA THR A 28 10.68 3.57 -4.66
C THR A 28 9.17 3.40 -4.64
N LEU A 29 8.44 4.52 -4.58
CA LEU A 29 7.00 4.51 -4.83
C LEU A 29 6.77 4.19 -6.30
N CYS A 30 6.07 3.09 -6.54
CA CYS A 30 5.69 2.65 -7.87
C CYS A 30 4.18 2.66 -8.02
N ARG A 31 3.70 3.14 -9.17
CA ARG A 31 2.33 3.01 -9.62
C ARG A 31 2.19 1.73 -10.44
N TYR A 32 1.09 1.01 -10.26
CA TYR A 32 0.75 -0.11 -11.12
C TYR A 32 -0.68 -0.02 -11.61
N SER A 33 -0.96 -0.66 -12.74
CA SER A 33 -2.30 -0.79 -13.30
C SER A 33 -2.49 -2.19 -13.85
N PHE A 34 -3.57 -2.87 -13.43
CA PHE A 34 -3.92 -4.20 -13.92
C PHE A 34 -5.32 -4.21 -14.53
N PRO A 35 -5.49 -4.76 -15.75
CA PRO A 35 -6.81 -5.05 -16.27
C PRO A 35 -7.42 -6.22 -15.51
N VAL A 36 -8.72 -6.11 -15.20
CA VAL A 36 -9.52 -7.18 -14.61
C VAL A 36 -10.81 -7.32 -15.40
N ASN A 37 -11.17 -8.53 -15.80
CA ASN A 37 -12.39 -8.77 -16.58
C ASN A 37 -13.54 -9.24 -15.69
N ASP A 38 -14.77 -8.94 -16.11
CA ASP A 38 -15.97 -9.40 -15.41
C ASP A 38 -16.09 -10.94 -15.43
N SER A 39 -15.52 -11.59 -16.46
CA SER A 39 -15.43 -13.06 -16.57
C SER A 39 -14.47 -13.71 -15.57
N ASP A 40 -13.57 -12.93 -14.97
CA ASP A 40 -12.66 -13.39 -13.92
C ASP A 40 -13.41 -13.55 -12.57
N PHE A 41 -14.70 -13.18 -12.52
CA PHE A 41 -15.63 -13.44 -11.43
C PHE A 41 -16.58 -14.60 -11.79
N PRO A 42 -16.81 -15.60 -10.93
CA PRO A 42 -16.15 -15.97 -9.68
C PRO A 42 -15.15 -17.15 -9.84
N ASN A 43 -14.55 -17.32 -11.02
CA ASN A 43 -13.86 -18.56 -11.41
C ASN A 43 -12.40 -18.70 -10.93
N LEU A 44 -11.92 -17.83 -10.03
CA LEU A 44 -10.57 -18.00 -9.49
C LEU A 44 -10.55 -19.16 -8.48
N PRO A 45 -9.62 -20.13 -8.62
CA PRO A 45 -9.44 -21.19 -7.63
C PRO A 45 -9.20 -20.58 -6.25
N PRO A 46 -9.77 -21.15 -5.18
CA PRO A 46 -9.47 -20.76 -3.82
C PRO A 46 -7.96 -20.77 -3.52
N PRO A 47 -7.45 -19.90 -2.63
CA PRO A 47 -6.08 -19.98 -2.16
C PRO A 47 -5.75 -21.39 -1.61
N PRO A 48 -4.55 -21.93 -1.85
CA PRO A 48 -4.14 -23.24 -1.33
C PRO A 48 -4.24 -23.35 0.21
N ASN A 49 -4.08 -22.22 0.90
CA ASN A 49 -4.14 -22.08 2.34
C ASN A 49 -5.54 -21.74 2.89
N ASN A 50 -6.52 -21.46 2.04
CA ASN A 50 -7.91 -21.20 2.46
C ASN A 50 -8.91 -21.57 1.35
N PRO A 51 -9.25 -22.86 1.19
CA PRO A 51 -10.05 -23.36 0.09
C PRO A 51 -11.52 -22.92 0.10
N VAL A 52 -11.96 -22.22 1.13
CA VAL A 52 -13.34 -21.74 1.31
C VAL A 52 -13.49 -20.23 1.11
N ALA A 53 -12.36 -19.52 0.93
CA ALA A 53 -12.37 -18.08 0.71
C ALA A 53 -12.79 -17.76 -0.73
N ALA A 54 -14.03 -17.28 -0.90
CA ALA A 54 -14.43 -16.61 -2.12
C ALA A 54 -13.53 -15.38 -2.33
N ARG A 55 -12.89 -15.25 -3.51
CA ARG A 55 -12.25 -13.99 -3.90
C ARG A 55 -13.37 -13.04 -4.31
N THR A 56 -13.93 -12.33 -3.33
CA THR A 56 -15.26 -11.73 -3.41
C THR A 56 -15.36 -10.44 -4.22
N ASN A 57 -14.27 -9.87 -4.75
CA ASN A 57 -14.36 -8.60 -5.48
C ASN A 57 -13.12 -8.27 -6.34
N LEU A 58 -13.33 -7.33 -7.28
CA LEU A 58 -12.30 -6.65 -8.08
C LEU A 58 -11.13 -6.18 -7.22
N PHE A 59 -11.41 -5.69 -6.02
CA PHE A 59 -10.40 -5.23 -5.08
C PHE A 59 -9.35 -6.30 -4.74
N TRP A 60 -9.75 -7.54 -4.44
CA TRP A 60 -8.81 -8.63 -4.14
C TRP A 60 -7.88 -8.97 -5.31
N GLN A 61 -8.39 -8.90 -6.54
CA GLN A 61 -7.59 -9.13 -7.74
C GLN A 61 -6.59 -8.00 -7.97
N VAL A 62 -6.98 -6.74 -7.77
CA VAL A 62 -6.08 -5.60 -7.93
C VAL A 62 -5.00 -5.56 -6.85
N MET A 63 -5.32 -5.98 -5.62
CA MET A 63 -4.41 -5.84 -4.47
C MET A 63 -3.40 -6.99 -4.32
N ASN A 64 -3.74 -8.21 -4.74
CA ASN A 64 -2.90 -9.41 -4.49
C ASN A 64 -2.20 -9.99 -5.72
N GLN A 65 -2.37 -9.42 -6.91
CA GLN A 65 -1.69 -9.87 -8.12
C GLN A 65 -0.16 -9.60 -8.19
N PRO A 66 0.45 -8.79 -7.32
CA PRO A 66 1.90 -8.67 -7.31
C PRO A 66 2.51 -9.08 -5.97
N LEU A 67 3.46 -10.01 -6.05
CA LEU A 67 4.42 -10.49 -5.02
C LEU A 67 4.15 -11.84 -4.32
N ASN A 68 3.27 -12.73 -4.82
CA ASN A 68 3.22 -14.13 -4.31
C ASN A 68 2.64 -15.13 -5.35
N PRO A 69 3.25 -16.31 -5.66
CA PRO A 69 4.64 -16.75 -5.51
C PRO A 69 5.42 -16.77 -6.85
N THR A 70 4.78 -16.42 -7.95
CA THR A 70 5.45 -16.18 -9.24
C THR A 70 5.56 -14.68 -9.44
N LEU A 71 6.76 -14.20 -9.77
CA LEU A 71 7.07 -12.81 -10.11
C LEU A 71 6.38 -12.38 -11.42
N SER A 72 5.08 -12.58 -11.55
CA SER A 72 4.32 -12.28 -12.75
C SER A 72 4.10 -10.77 -12.83
N ASN A 73 4.83 -10.17 -13.78
CA ASN A 73 4.61 -8.86 -14.37
C ASN A 73 5.03 -7.63 -13.54
N LEU A 74 6.23 -7.70 -12.94
CA LEU A 74 6.89 -6.55 -12.31
C LEU A 74 7.16 -5.38 -13.29
N THR A 75 7.08 -5.62 -14.59
CA THR A 75 7.11 -4.59 -15.66
C THR A 75 5.88 -3.68 -15.66
N ASN A 76 4.78 -4.06 -14.99
CA ASN A 76 3.60 -3.21 -14.85
C ASN A 76 3.74 -2.15 -13.75
N TYR A 77 4.87 -2.14 -13.04
CA TYR A 77 5.20 -1.11 -12.06
C TYR A 77 6.01 0.00 -12.70
N GLN A 78 5.47 1.20 -12.62
CA GLN A 78 6.10 2.43 -13.09
C GLN A 78 6.65 3.19 -11.89
N PRO A 79 7.96 3.45 -11.82
CA PRO A 79 8.55 4.29 -10.78
C PRO A 79 7.94 5.69 -10.81
N VAL A 80 7.60 6.23 -9.64
CA VAL A 80 7.07 7.59 -9.46
C VAL A 80 8.05 8.43 -8.66
N LEU A 81 8.55 7.90 -7.55
CA LEU A 81 9.41 8.65 -6.63
C LEU A 81 10.36 7.73 -5.86
N ASP A 82 11.65 8.00 -5.95
CA ASP A 82 12.71 7.32 -5.19
C ASP A 82 12.84 7.88 -3.77
N GLY A 83 13.41 7.09 -2.86
CA GLY A 83 13.77 7.56 -1.52
C GLY A 83 12.60 7.62 -0.53
N VAL A 84 11.51 6.90 -0.81
CA VAL A 84 10.36 6.85 0.09
C VAL A 84 10.71 5.97 1.29
N VAL A 85 10.68 6.58 2.49
CA VAL A 85 11.01 5.95 3.78
C VAL A 85 9.78 5.79 4.68
N HIS A 86 8.71 6.54 4.40
CA HIS A 86 7.42 6.44 5.06
C HIS A 86 6.32 6.59 4.03
N PHE A 87 5.34 5.69 4.04
CA PHE A 87 4.16 5.80 3.19
C PHE A 87 2.98 5.17 3.90
N ARG A 88 2.00 5.99 4.27
CA ARG A 88 0.85 5.56 5.06
C ARG A 88 -0.42 6.22 4.58
N ILE A 89 -1.49 5.43 4.52
CA ILE A 89 -2.84 5.91 4.28
C ILE A 89 -3.67 5.66 5.54
N GLN A 90 -4.43 6.66 5.98
CA GLN A 90 -5.35 6.58 7.11
C GLN A 90 -6.74 6.99 6.68
N ALA A 91 -7.76 6.32 7.19
CA ALA A 91 -9.15 6.61 6.86
C ALA A 91 -9.87 7.23 8.06
N PHE A 92 -10.61 8.31 7.82
CA PHE A 92 -11.34 9.04 8.84
C PHE A 92 -12.84 9.10 8.52
N ASP A 93 -13.67 8.97 9.56
CA ASP A 93 -15.13 9.06 9.44
C ASP A 93 -15.61 10.53 9.33
N THR A 94 -16.93 10.72 9.24
CA THR A 94 -17.55 12.06 9.13
C THR A 94 -17.33 12.95 10.36
N ASN A 95 -17.02 12.36 11.52
CA ASN A 95 -16.69 13.09 12.74
C ASN A 95 -15.18 13.39 12.84
N GLY A 96 -14.39 12.98 11.84
CA GLY A 96 -12.94 13.13 11.84
C GLY A 96 -12.22 12.12 12.74
N MET A 97 -12.89 11.02 13.14
CA MET A 97 -12.28 9.96 13.94
C MET A 97 -11.59 8.94 13.05
N LEU A 98 -10.42 8.47 13.49
CA LEU A 98 -9.66 7.43 12.78
C LEU A 98 -10.45 6.11 12.78
N MET A 99 -10.60 5.53 11.59
CA MET A 99 -11.17 4.22 11.40
C MET A 99 -10.16 3.15 11.81
N VAL A 100 -10.36 2.57 12.99
CA VAL A 100 -9.49 1.56 13.60
C VAL A 100 -10.18 0.22 13.88
N SER A 101 -11.51 0.15 13.82
CA SER A 101 -12.28 -1.07 14.04
C SER A 101 -13.60 -1.06 13.26
N ASN A 102 -14.21 -2.25 13.09
CA ASN A 102 -15.54 -2.42 12.49
C ASN A 102 -16.70 -2.17 13.47
N ILE A 103 -16.40 -1.66 14.68
CA ILE A 103 -17.39 -1.47 15.74
C ILE A 103 -17.04 -0.17 16.46
N TYR A 104 -17.72 0.92 16.08
CA TYR A 104 -17.72 2.14 16.87
C TYR A 104 -18.75 2.02 18.00
N SER A 105 -18.38 2.44 19.21
CA SER A 105 -19.36 2.57 20.30
C SER A 105 -20.43 3.58 19.85
N ASN A 106 -21.69 3.16 19.93
CA ASN A 106 -22.91 3.94 19.64
C ASN A 106 -23.39 3.98 18.17
N ALA A 107 -22.65 3.40 17.21
CA ALA A 107 -23.14 3.16 15.85
C ALA A 107 -22.56 1.84 15.31
N ARG A 108 -23.43 0.86 15.07
CA ARG A 108 -23.04 -0.42 14.44
C ARG A 108 -22.79 -0.20 12.94
N ILE A 109 -21.70 0.47 12.60
CA ILE A 109 -21.21 0.58 11.23
C ILE A 109 -20.45 -0.71 10.95
N ILE A 110 -21.10 -1.68 10.31
CA ILE A 110 -20.40 -2.84 9.74
C ILE A 110 -19.64 -2.31 8.51
N THR A 111 -18.50 -1.69 8.73
CA THR A 111 -17.51 -1.56 7.67
C THR A 111 -17.04 -2.98 7.40
N ASN A 112 -17.09 -3.47 6.16
CA ASN A 112 -16.37 -4.70 5.79
C ASN A 112 -14.87 -4.38 5.67
N VAL A 113 -14.31 -3.62 6.62
CA VAL A 113 -12.89 -3.33 6.66
C VAL A 113 -12.21 -4.57 7.20
N VAL A 114 -11.47 -5.24 6.31
CA VAL A 114 -10.60 -6.34 6.69
C VAL A 114 -9.34 -5.71 7.28
N PHE A 115 -9.25 -5.74 8.61
CA PHE A 115 -8.04 -5.38 9.33
C PHE A 115 -7.10 -6.58 9.33
N GLN A 116 -5.95 -6.46 8.68
CA GLN A 116 -4.85 -7.40 8.80
C GLN A 116 -3.62 -6.62 9.27
N GLY A 117 -3.53 -6.40 10.58
CA GLY A 117 -2.42 -5.69 11.21
C GLY A 117 -2.47 -5.86 12.73
N SER A 118 -1.31 -6.02 13.37
CA SER A 118 -1.22 -5.97 14.83
C SER A 118 -1.50 -4.54 15.30
N VAL A 119 -1.77 -4.39 16.60
CA VAL A 119 -2.10 -3.14 17.31
C VAL A 119 -1.01 -2.04 17.22
N THR A 120 -0.01 -2.19 16.35
CA THR A 120 1.24 -1.43 16.31
C THR A 120 1.71 -1.09 14.89
N GLU A 121 0.85 -0.51 14.04
CA GLU A 121 1.18 0.64 13.15
C GLU A 121 0.58 0.60 11.73
N GLU A 122 0.35 -0.56 11.12
CA GLU A 122 -0.20 -0.64 9.75
C GLU A 122 -1.67 -1.10 9.73
N ILE A 123 -2.56 -0.21 9.29
CA ILE A 123 -4.01 -0.49 9.19
C ILE A 123 -4.34 -0.74 7.72
N GLN A 124 -4.76 -1.96 7.40
CA GLN A 124 -5.32 -2.28 6.10
C GLN A 124 -6.79 -1.85 6.02
N TYR A 125 -7.13 -1.11 4.98
CA TYR A 125 -8.50 -0.67 4.72
C TYR A 125 -9.10 -1.43 3.52
N ALA A 126 -10.32 -1.94 3.69
CA ALA A 126 -11.14 -2.46 2.61
C ALA A 126 -12.57 -1.93 2.77
N PHE A 127 -13.05 -1.15 1.80
CA PHE A 127 -14.43 -0.65 1.83
C PHE A 127 -15.23 -1.38 0.75
N THR A 128 -16.08 -2.33 1.17
CA THR A 128 -16.83 -3.19 0.24
C THR A 128 -18.34 -2.91 0.22
N ASN A 129 -18.78 -1.85 0.88
CA ASN A 129 -20.17 -1.41 0.95
C ASN A 129 -20.24 0.12 0.98
N SER A 130 -21.42 0.68 1.26
CA SER A 130 -21.65 2.13 1.32
C SER A 130 -20.99 2.85 2.50
N ALA A 131 -20.35 2.14 3.43
CA ALA A 131 -19.61 2.73 4.54
C ALA A 131 -18.20 3.19 4.09
N LEU A 132 -18.15 4.26 3.30
CA LEU A 132 -16.92 4.91 2.85
C LEU A 132 -16.39 5.89 3.92
N PRO A 133 -15.07 6.11 3.98
CA PRO A 133 -14.51 7.18 4.82
C PRO A 133 -14.95 8.54 4.28
N ALA A 134 -15.03 9.54 5.16
CA ALA A 134 -15.24 10.92 4.74
C ALA A 134 -13.93 11.55 4.24
N TYR A 135 -12.79 11.11 4.79
CA TYR A 135 -11.47 11.59 4.40
C TYR A 135 -10.45 10.44 4.37
N LEU A 136 -9.53 10.52 3.42
CA LEU A 136 -8.28 9.77 3.46
C LEU A 136 -7.15 10.74 3.78
N GLU A 137 -6.26 10.35 4.67
CA GLU A 137 -5.03 11.08 4.92
C GLU A 137 -3.86 10.28 4.37
N MET A 138 -3.12 10.88 3.45
CA MET A 138 -1.84 10.36 2.98
C MET A 138 -0.72 11.01 3.78
N GLN A 139 0.18 10.19 4.30
CA GLN A 139 1.45 10.61 4.89
C GLN A 139 2.59 9.99 4.07
N MET A 140 3.59 10.80 3.75
CA MET A 140 4.74 10.38 2.97
C MET A 140 6.01 11.02 3.52
N GLY A 141 7.07 10.22 3.68
CA GLY A 141 8.41 10.67 4.02
C GLY A 141 9.37 10.34 2.89
N VAL A 142 10.14 11.34 2.45
CA VAL A 142 11.06 11.22 1.32
C VAL A 142 12.45 11.65 1.75
N LEU A 143 13.42 10.77 1.60
CA LEU A 143 14.83 11.01 1.90
C LEU A 143 15.47 11.92 0.85
N GLU A 144 16.31 12.85 1.28
CA GLU A 144 17.06 13.72 0.37
C GLU A 144 17.93 12.90 -0.63
N PRO A 145 18.03 13.33 -1.91
CA PRO A 145 18.69 12.54 -2.95
C PRO A 145 20.14 12.14 -2.64
N HIS A 146 20.95 13.07 -2.11
CA HIS A 146 22.36 12.79 -1.82
C HIS A 146 22.53 11.82 -0.64
N MET A 147 21.56 11.78 0.28
CA MET A 147 21.53 10.80 1.36
C MET A 147 21.13 9.41 0.84
N LEU A 148 20.19 9.37 -0.10
CA LEU A 148 19.80 8.14 -0.79
C LEU A 148 20.96 7.55 -1.61
N GLU A 149 21.70 8.38 -2.35
CA GLU A 149 22.89 7.93 -3.10
C GLU A 149 23.93 7.30 -2.17
N ARG A 150 24.20 7.96 -1.04
CA ARG A 150 25.14 7.44 -0.03
C ARG A 150 24.65 6.14 0.61
N TYR A 151 23.34 6.04 0.89
CA TYR A 151 22.73 4.79 1.36
C TYR A 151 22.94 3.66 0.34
N LYS A 152 22.65 3.91 -0.95
CA LYS A 152 22.79 2.93 -2.04
C LYS A 152 24.25 2.49 -2.26
N ALA A 153 25.24 3.31 -1.85
CA ALA A 153 26.66 3.00 -1.99
C ALA A 153 27.19 2.00 -0.94
N PHE A 154 26.45 1.73 0.12
CA PHE A 154 26.87 0.73 1.12
C PHE A 154 26.55 -0.69 0.63
N PRO A 155 27.57 -1.57 0.48
CA PRO A 155 27.34 -2.95 0.06
C PRO A 155 26.79 -3.84 1.19
N ASP A 156 27.04 -3.47 2.45
CA ASP A 156 26.53 -4.18 3.63
C ASP A 156 25.17 -3.57 4.07
N PRO A 157 24.07 -4.34 4.02
CA PRO A 157 22.74 -3.86 4.42
C PRO A 157 22.65 -3.40 5.88
N THR A 158 23.44 -3.98 6.78
CA THR A 158 23.47 -3.61 8.20
C THR A 158 24.07 -2.22 8.38
N VAL A 159 25.16 -1.94 7.66
CA VAL A 159 25.79 -0.61 7.65
C VAL A 159 24.86 0.42 7.01
N ALA A 160 24.22 0.06 5.90
CA ALA A 160 23.25 0.92 5.20
C ALA A 160 22.07 1.31 6.11
N SER A 161 21.49 0.34 6.82
CA SER A 161 20.39 0.57 7.77
C SER A 161 20.81 1.46 8.94
N ASN A 162 21.98 1.20 9.54
CA ASN A 162 22.54 2.04 10.61
C ASN A 162 22.79 3.48 10.16
N TYR A 163 23.20 3.67 8.91
CA TYR A 163 23.34 4.99 8.30
C TYR A 163 21.98 5.68 8.15
N LEU A 164 21.00 4.99 7.56
CA LEU A 164 19.64 5.52 7.31
C LEU A 164 18.96 5.95 8.61
N ALA A 165 19.09 5.16 9.68
CA ALA A 165 18.54 5.46 11.00
C ALA A 165 19.04 6.79 11.59
N ARG A 166 20.17 7.31 11.09
CA ARG A 166 20.76 8.60 11.51
C ARG A 166 20.40 9.76 10.58
N GLN A 167 19.63 9.52 9.52
CA GLN A 167 19.27 10.53 8.52
C GLN A 167 17.88 11.15 8.72
N VAL A 168 17.30 11.08 9.93
CA VAL A 168 15.97 11.66 10.21
C VAL A 168 15.86 13.15 9.86
N GLY A 169 16.95 13.91 10.02
CA GLY A 169 17.00 15.33 9.68
C GLY A 169 17.01 15.62 8.18
N ALA A 170 17.20 14.61 7.34
CA ALA A 170 17.23 14.69 5.88
C ALA A 170 15.99 14.05 5.24
N VAL A 171 14.90 13.91 6.00
CA VAL A 171 13.62 13.39 5.51
C VAL A 171 12.63 14.54 5.40
N HIS A 172 12.10 14.75 4.19
CA HIS A 172 10.97 15.64 3.96
C HIS A 172 9.66 14.91 4.23
N LEU A 173 8.84 15.47 5.12
CA LEU A 173 7.53 14.92 5.48
C LEU A 173 6.42 15.68 4.75
N PHE A 174 5.52 14.93 4.15
CA PHE A 174 4.33 15.41 3.47
C PHE A 174 3.10 14.77 4.11
N GLN A 175 2.08 15.57 4.38
CA GLN A 175 0.80 15.10 4.87
C GLN A 175 -0.32 15.83 4.15
N GLN A 176 -1.24 15.07 3.57
CA GLN A 176 -2.38 15.61 2.85
C GLN A 176 -3.65 14.86 3.22
N ARG A 177 -4.67 15.63 3.63
CA ARG A 177 -6.03 15.12 3.82
C ARG A 177 -6.84 15.35 2.55
N ILE A 178 -7.45 14.27 2.07
CA ILE A 178 -8.19 14.19 0.81
C ILE A 178 -9.65 13.85 1.16
N PRO A 179 -10.61 14.76 0.90
CA PRO A 179 -12.02 14.44 1.09
C PRO A 179 -12.48 13.39 0.09
N VAL A 180 -13.26 12.43 0.57
CA VAL A 180 -13.90 11.41 -0.25
C VAL A 180 -15.37 11.79 -0.40
N HIS A 181 -15.74 12.20 -1.60
CA HIS A 181 -17.11 12.56 -1.93
C HIS A 181 -17.84 11.36 -2.54
N ALA A 182 -19.12 11.20 -2.20
CA ALA A 182 -19.98 10.28 -2.94
C ALA A 182 -20.02 10.70 -4.41
N ALA A 183 -19.93 9.73 -5.32
CA ALA A 183 -20.17 9.98 -6.74
C ALA A 183 -21.61 10.51 -6.90
N LYS A 184 -21.76 11.62 -7.60
CA LYS A 184 -23.07 12.16 -8.00
C LYS A 184 -23.63 11.38 -9.18
#